data_AF-A0A956IPU3-F1
#
_entry.id   AF-A0A956IPU3-F1
#
_cell.length_a   1.000
_cell.length_b   1.000
_cell.length_c   1.000
_cell.angle_alpha   90.00
_cell.angle_beta   90.00
_cell.angle_gamma   90.00
#
_symmetry.space_group_name_H-M   'P 1'
#
loop_
_entity.id
_entity.type
_entity.pdbx_description
1 polymer ?
#
loop_
_entity_poly.entity_id
_entity_poly.type
_entity_poly.pdbx_seq_one_letter_code
_entity_poly.pdbx_strand_id
1 'polypeptide(L)'
;MKRREQQGYTIVELMMAIAVFAIGVSGVIAMQKVTLASNRHAKNLAVANRIAQAWMERLAADATQWNYPGPRNPSAASDLTDTDWLQEVDNEADWFRPDYIPTQEFGPGFTALGAPIDTTGNNPATPAFCTHIRLSWLNRDNQGAVGNGLIRAEVRVFWQREGNGGAVDQNAFCSVATDPVELGKHPELYHFVYQAS
;
A
#
# COMPACT_ATOMS: atom_id res chain seq x y z
N MET A 1 -11.53 -60.98 44.63
CA MET A 1 -11.74 -60.35 43.31
C MET A 1 -12.87 -59.32 43.42
N LYS A 2 -12.57 -58.02 43.47
CA LYS A 2 -13.61 -56.98 43.42
C LYS A 2 -14.08 -56.83 41.97
N ARG A 3 -15.35 -57.15 41.69
CA ARG A 3 -16.00 -56.84 40.40
C ARG A 3 -16.05 -55.31 40.27
N ARG A 4 -15.36 -54.76 39.28
CA ARG A 4 -15.59 -53.39 38.83
C ARG A 4 -16.92 -53.38 38.11
N GLU A 5 -17.89 -52.65 38.65
CA GLU A 5 -19.12 -52.34 37.93
C GLU A 5 -18.74 -51.49 36.71
N GLN A 6 -18.90 -52.05 35.51
CA GLN A 6 -18.79 -51.31 34.28
C GLN A 6 -20.09 -50.54 34.10
N GLN A 7 -20.11 -49.26 34.49
CA GLN A 7 -21.21 -48.37 34.16
C GLN A 7 -21.17 -48.06 32.66
N GLY A 8 -22.18 -48.53 31.93
CA GLY A 8 -22.39 -48.18 30.52
C GLY A 8 -22.98 -46.79 30.38
N TYR A 9 -22.53 -46.03 29.39
CA TYR A 9 -23.09 -44.71 29.07
C TYR A 9 -24.53 -44.84 28.54
N THR A 10 -25.42 -43.96 28.99
CA THR A 10 -26.79 -43.90 28.46
C THR A 10 -26.84 -43.12 27.15
N ILE A 11 -27.81 -43.43 26.28
CA ILE A 11 -28.01 -42.71 25.00
C ILE A 11 -28.20 -41.20 25.25
N VAL A 12 -28.88 -40.82 26.32
CA VAL A 12 -29.12 -39.41 26.69
C VAL A 12 -27.80 -38.68 26.96
N GLU A 13 -26.87 -39.34 27.65
CA GLU A 13 -25.56 -38.79 27.99
C GLU A 13 -24.69 -38.59 26.74
N LEU A 14 -24.78 -39.51 25.78
CA LEU A 14 -24.12 -39.39 24.48
C LEU A 14 -24.70 -38.22 23.66
N MET A 15 -26.03 -38.08 23.63
CA MET A 15 -26.68 -36.98 22.91
C MET A 15 -26.32 -35.62 23.52
N MET A 16 -26.27 -35.52 24.85
CA MET A 16 -25.84 -34.31 25.54
C MET A 16 -24.37 -33.98 25.23
N ALA A 17 -23.48 -34.98 25.25
CA ALA A 17 -22.07 -34.79 24.92
C ALA A 17 -21.87 -34.31 23.48
N ILE A 18 -22.59 -34.88 22.52
CA ILE A 18 -22.54 -34.46 21.11
C ILE A 18 -23.06 -33.02 20.94
N ALA A 19 -24.14 -32.65 21.64
CA ALA A 19 -24.68 -31.30 21.58
C ALA A 19 -23.69 -30.25 22.11
N VAL A 20 -23.08 -30.52 23.28
CA VAL A 20 -22.05 -29.63 23.86
C VAL A 20 -20.82 -29.57 22.96
N PHE A 21 -20.39 -30.70 22.40
CA PHE A 21 -19.29 -30.75 21.44
C PHE A 21 -19.57 -29.90 20.19
N ALA A 22 -20.77 -29.99 19.62
CA ALA A 22 -21.15 -29.21 18.44
C ALA A 22 -21.14 -27.70 18.72
N ILE A 23 -21.60 -27.27 19.90
CA ILE A 23 -21.54 -25.87 20.33
C ILE A 23 -20.07 -25.44 20.49
N GLY A 24 -19.22 -26.27 21.12
CA GLY A 24 -17.80 -25.99 21.26
C GLY A 24 -17.08 -25.83 19.92
N VAL A 25 -17.32 -26.76 18.98
CA VAL A 25 -16.71 -26.72 17.64
C VAL A 25 -17.15 -25.50 16.85
N SER A 26 -18.45 -25.13 16.88
CA SER A 26 -18.93 -23.94 16.17
C SER A 26 -18.31 -22.65 16.73
N GLY A 27 -18.12 -22.56 18.05
CA GLY A 27 -17.38 -21.47 18.68
C GLY A 27 -15.93 -21.37 18.20
N VAL A 28 -15.21 -22.49 18.14
CA VAL A 28 -13.82 -22.52 17.67
C VAL A 28 -13.71 -22.12 16.19
N ILE A 29 -14.61 -22.61 15.33
CA ILE A 29 -14.62 -22.26 13.91
C ILE A 29 -14.86 -20.76 13.70
N ALA A 30 -15.78 -20.17 14.48
CA ALA A 30 -16.03 -18.74 14.42
C ALA A 30 -14.79 -17.92 14.81
N MET A 31 -14.09 -18.32 15.88
CA MET A 31 -12.83 -17.67 16.29
C MET A 31 -11.74 -17.81 15.23
N GLN A 32 -11.57 -19.00 14.64
CA GLN A 32 -10.57 -19.23 13.60
C GLN A 32 -10.78 -18.34 12.37
N LYS A 33 -12.03 -18.14 11.93
CA LYS A 33 -12.35 -17.24 10.82
C LYS A 33 -11.93 -15.80 11.10
N VAL A 34 -12.26 -15.28 12.29
CA VAL A 34 -11.90 -13.92 12.69
C VAL A 34 -10.37 -13.77 12.79
N THR A 35 -9.68 -14.73 13.38
CA THR A 35 -8.21 -14.72 13.47
C THR A 35 -7.54 -14.71 12.09
N LEU A 36 -8.03 -15.51 11.14
CA LEU A 36 -7.50 -15.52 9.78
C LEU A 36 -7.71 -14.18 9.07
N ALA A 37 -8.90 -13.59 9.15
CA ALA A 37 -9.18 -12.28 8.57
C ALA A 37 -8.29 -11.18 9.19
N SER A 38 -8.16 -11.19 10.52
CA SER A 38 -7.31 -10.26 11.26
C SER A 38 -5.83 -10.38 10.86
N ASN A 39 -5.30 -11.61 10.77
CA ASN A 39 -3.91 -11.84 10.37
C ASN A 39 -3.64 -11.40 8.92
N ARG A 40 -4.58 -11.60 7.99
CA ARG A 40 -4.45 -11.10 6.62
C ARG A 40 -4.42 -9.58 6.57
N HIS A 41 -5.32 -8.93 7.29
CA HIS A 41 -5.34 -7.48 7.37
C HIS A 41 -4.05 -6.91 7.97
N ALA A 42 -3.57 -7.50 9.07
CA ALA A 42 -2.31 -7.12 9.70
C ALA A 42 -1.10 -7.32 8.77
N LYS A 43 -1.05 -8.44 8.04
CA LYS A 43 -0.03 -8.69 7.01
C LYS A 43 -0.07 -7.60 5.93
N ASN A 44 -1.24 -7.30 5.39
CA ASN A 44 -1.36 -6.30 4.32
C ASN A 44 -0.96 -4.91 4.79
N LEU A 45 -1.33 -4.54 6.03
CA LEU A 45 -0.91 -3.29 6.64
C LEU A 45 0.62 -3.21 6.82
N ALA A 46 1.24 -4.29 7.28
CA ALA A 46 2.70 -4.36 7.42
C ALA A 46 3.42 -4.23 6.06
N VAL A 47 2.90 -4.91 5.02
CA VAL A 47 3.43 -4.79 3.65
C VAL A 47 3.25 -3.37 3.11
N ALA A 48 2.07 -2.76 3.28
CA ALA A 48 1.81 -1.41 2.83
C ALA A 48 2.72 -0.36 3.50
N ASN A 49 2.96 -0.47 4.81
CA ASN A 49 3.91 0.39 5.52
C ASN A 49 5.34 0.22 4.98
N ARG A 50 5.77 -1.02 4.70
CA ARG A 50 7.09 -1.26 4.10
C ARG A 50 7.20 -0.64 2.70
N ILE A 51 6.15 -0.75 1.89
CA ILE A 51 6.10 -0.11 0.55
C ILE A 51 6.19 1.42 0.69
N ALA A 52 5.44 2.01 1.62
CA ALA A 52 5.46 3.45 1.86
C ALA A 52 6.87 3.92 2.26
N GLN A 53 7.53 3.19 3.17
CA GLN A 53 8.92 3.46 3.57
C GLN A 53 9.89 3.35 2.39
N ALA A 54 9.77 2.31 1.56
CA ALA A 54 10.61 2.14 0.37
C ALA A 54 10.44 3.31 -0.62
N TRP A 55 9.22 3.82 -0.78
CA TRP A 55 8.97 5.02 -1.59
C TRP A 55 9.62 6.26 -1.01
N MET A 56 9.54 6.48 0.31
CA MET A 56 10.23 7.61 0.95
C MET A 56 11.74 7.52 0.76
N GLU A 57 12.32 6.33 0.91
CA GLU A 57 13.75 6.08 0.66
C GLU A 57 14.11 6.34 -0.80
N ARG A 58 13.24 5.95 -1.74
CA ARG A 58 13.46 6.16 -3.16
C ARG A 58 13.39 7.62 -3.55
N LEU A 59 12.40 8.36 -3.08
CA LEU A 59 12.28 9.80 -3.29
C LEU A 59 13.44 10.57 -2.64
N ALA A 60 13.90 10.13 -1.47
CA ALA A 60 15.09 10.70 -0.84
C ALA A 60 16.37 10.43 -1.65
N ALA A 61 16.49 9.23 -2.24
CA ALA A 61 17.60 8.92 -3.14
C ALA A 61 17.53 9.72 -4.44
N ASP A 62 16.34 9.90 -5.02
CA ASP A 62 16.09 10.73 -6.20
C ASP A 62 16.46 12.19 -5.94
N ALA A 63 16.12 12.72 -4.75
CA ALA A 63 16.49 14.06 -4.32
C ALA A 63 18.01 14.32 -4.28
N THR A 64 18.85 13.28 -4.21
CA THR A 64 20.31 13.45 -4.27
C THR A 64 20.82 13.85 -5.66
N GLN A 65 20.01 13.64 -6.70
CA GLN A 65 20.34 14.07 -8.06
C GLN A 65 20.05 15.57 -8.26
N TRP A 66 19.15 16.15 -7.47
CA TRP A 66 18.81 17.57 -7.50
C TRP A 66 19.86 18.42 -6.78
N ASN A 67 20.85 18.90 -7.53
CA ASN A 67 22.03 19.58 -7.00
C ASN A 67 22.03 21.09 -7.26
N TYR A 68 21.19 21.59 -8.18
CA TYR A 68 21.11 22.99 -8.56
C TYR A 68 19.66 23.52 -8.51
N PRO A 69 19.47 24.83 -8.22
CA PRO A 69 20.46 25.84 -7.86
C PRO A 69 21.01 25.64 -6.44
N GLY A 70 22.33 25.72 -6.28
CA GLY A 70 23.02 25.44 -5.01
C GLY A 70 23.85 26.61 -4.51
N PRO A 71 24.38 26.56 -3.26
CA PRO A 71 25.10 27.69 -2.66
C PRO A 71 26.33 28.17 -3.44
N ARG A 72 26.98 27.28 -4.21
CA ARG A 72 28.15 27.60 -5.04
C ARG A 72 27.79 28.19 -6.41
N ASN A 73 26.58 27.92 -6.90
CA ASN A 73 26.09 28.43 -8.18
C ASN A 73 24.58 28.71 -8.08
N PRO A 74 24.19 29.80 -7.42
CA PRO A 74 22.79 30.12 -7.17
C PRO A 74 22.04 30.60 -8.43
N SER A 75 22.77 30.93 -9.49
CA SER A 75 22.23 31.33 -10.79
C SER A 75 22.16 30.19 -11.81
N ALA A 76 22.56 28.97 -11.43
CA ALA A 76 22.39 27.81 -12.28
C ALA A 76 20.90 27.53 -12.50
N ALA A 77 20.55 27.01 -13.68
CA ALA A 77 19.23 26.46 -13.90
C ALA A 77 19.02 25.25 -12.97
N SER A 78 17.77 25.04 -12.53
CA SER A 78 17.39 23.87 -11.75
C SER A 78 17.61 22.61 -12.55
N ASP A 79 18.27 21.61 -11.95
CA ASP A 79 18.47 20.27 -12.53
C ASP A 79 17.38 19.28 -12.07
N LEU A 80 16.24 19.80 -11.61
CA LEU A 80 15.12 18.98 -11.16
C LEU A 80 14.61 18.02 -12.25
N THR A 81 14.76 18.36 -13.53
CA THR A 81 14.41 17.49 -14.67
C THR A 81 15.28 16.25 -14.80
N ASP A 82 16.41 16.20 -14.10
CA ASP A 82 17.30 15.03 -14.10
C ASP A 82 16.81 13.96 -13.10
N THR A 83 15.89 14.32 -12.20
CA THR A 83 15.27 13.39 -11.26
C THR A 83 14.19 12.55 -11.93
N ASP A 84 13.99 11.32 -11.46
CA ASP A 84 13.04 10.40 -12.08
C ASP A 84 11.58 10.76 -11.75
N TRP A 85 11.28 11.08 -10.49
CA TRP A 85 9.91 11.35 -10.03
C TRP A 85 9.72 12.76 -9.48
N LEU A 86 10.75 13.38 -8.90
CA LEU A 86 10.60 14.72 -8.30
C LEU A 86 10.32 15.82 -9.34
N GLN A 87 10.71 15.60 -10.59
CA GLN A 87 10.39 16.49 -11.71
C GLN A 87 8.90 16.76 -11.89
N GLU A 88 8.03 15.86 -11.43
CA GLU A 88 6.58 15.99 -11.57
C GLU A 88 5.96 17.02 -10.61
N VAL A 89 6.72 17.56 -9.66
CA VAL A 89 6.22 18.57 -8.70
C VAL A 89 5.66 19.84 -9.37
N ASP A 90 6.11 20.15 -10.59
CA ASP A 90 5.63 21.30 -11.36
C ASP A 90 4.48 20.95 -12.32
N ASN A 91 4.30 19.66 -12.63
CA ASN A 91 3.27 19.17 -13.57
C ASN A 91 2.01 18.70 -12.83
N GLU A 92 2.18 18.12 -11.65
CA GLU A 92 1.12 17.45 -10.90
C GLU A 92 0.80 18.22 -9.61
N ALA A 93 -0.35 18.89 -9.59
CA ALA A 93 -0.77 19.72 -8.47
C ALA A 93 -1.38 18.93 -7.29
N ASP A 94 -1.72 17.65 -7.50
CA ASP A 94 -2.35 16.80 -6.50
C ASP A 94 -1.76 15.38 -6.54
N TRP A 95 -2.50 14.38 -6.06
CA TRP A 95 -2.12 12.97 -6.16
C TRP A 95 -1.95 12.54 -7.61
N PHE A 96 -0.80 11.97 -7.92
CA PHE A 96 -0.52 11.33 -9.20
C PHE A 96 0.03 9.92 -9.02
N ARG A 97 -0.06 9.12 -10.07
CA ARG A 97 0.53 7.78 -10.10
C ARG A 97 1.95 7.91 -10.68
N PRO A 98 3.00 7.56 -9.92
CA PRO A 98 4.36 7.64 -10.44
C PRO A 98 4.57 6.62 -11.55
N ASP A 99 5.43 6.96 -12.50
CA ASP A 99 5.80 6.03 -13.57
C ASP A 99 6.74 4.93 -13.09
N TYR A 100 6.68 3.80 -13.79
CA TYR A 100 7.61 2.70 -13.57
C TYR A 100 8.93 2.99 -14.29
N ILE A 101 10.03 2.94 -13.55
CA ILE A 101 11.37 3.22 -14.05
C ILE A 101 12.13 1.90 -14.23
N PRO A 102 12.36 1.41 -15.47
CA PRO A 102 12.95 0.09 -15.71
C PRO A 102 14.37 -0.08 -15.17
N THR A 103 15.17 1.00 -15.18
CA THR A 103 16.55 0.97 -14.67
C THR A 103 16.62 0.76 -13.16
N GLN A 104 15.53 1.04 -12.46
CA GLN A 104 15.42 0.95 -11.01
C GLN A 104 14.52 -0.20 -10.56
N GLU A 105 13.87 -0.88 -11.51
CA GLU A 105 12.87 -1.92 -11.28
C GLU A 105 11.81 -1.52 -10.24
N PHE A 106 11.41 -0.25 -10.26
CA PHE A 106 10.57 0.34 -9.22
C PHE A 106 9.49 1.24 -9.84
N GLY A 107 8.32 1.27 -9.21
CA GLY A 107 7.18 2.01 -9.73
C GLY A 107 5.91 1.76 -8.92
N PRO A 108 4.73 2.04 -9.48
CA PRO A 108 3.52 2.23 -8.70
C PRO A 108 2.89 0.94 -8.17
N GLY A 109 3.21 -0.21 -8.77
CA GLY A 109 2.57 -1.50 -8.47
C GLY A 109 3.46 -2.44 -7.66
N PHE A 110 2.84 -3.18 -6.74
CA PHE A 110 3.54 -4.19 -5.94
C PHE A 110 2.75 -5.49 -5.81
N THR A 111 3.46 -6.60 -5.70
CA THR A 111 2.90 -7.94 -5.41
C THR A 111 2.37 -8.04 -3.97
N ALA A 112 1.66 -9.14 -3.66
CA ALA A 112 1.17 -9.44 -2.30
C ALA A 112 2.29 -9.62 -1.25
N LEU A 113 3.55 -9.71 -1.68
CA LEU A 113 4.74 -9.79 -0.82
C LEU A 113 5.49 -8.44 -0.73
N GLY A 114 5.03 -7.40 -1.44
CA GLY A 114 5.65 -6.09 -1.47
C GLY A 114 6.83 -5.95 -2.41
N ALA A 115 7.03 -6.90 -3.35
CA ALA A 115 8.01 -6.73 -4.42
C ALA A 115 7.43 -5.83 -5.53
N PRO A 116 8.19 -4.86 -6.07
CA PRO A 116 7.74 -4.00 -7.16
C PRO A 116 7.48 -4.81 -8.42
N ILE A 117 6.55 -4.34 -9.26
CA ILE A 117 6.22 -4.95 -10.54
C ILE A 117 6.05 -3.90 -11.63
N ASP A 118 6.39 -4.30 -12.85
CA ASP A 118 6.06 -3.52 -14.04
C ASP A 118 4.56 -3.61 -14.33
N THR A 119 3.92 -2.44 -14.36
CA THR A 119 2.48 -2.26 -14.64
C THR A 119 2.23 -1.62 -16.01
N THR A 120 3.28 -1.40 -16.80
CA THR A 120 3.26 -0.67 -18.08
C THR A 120 3.42 -1.57 -19.30
N GLY A 121 3.86 -2.82 -19.13
CA GLY A 121 4.04 -3.77 -20.23
C GLY A 121 2.73 -4.31 -20.85
N ASN A 122 2.85 -5.00 -22.00
CA ASN A 122 1.73 -5.57 -22.77
C ASN A 122 0.91 -6.66 -22.03
N ASN A 123 1.44 -7.21 -20.93
CA ASN A 123 0.74 -8.13 -20.04
C ASN A 123 1.08 -7.73 -18.59
N PRO A 124 0.49 -6.63 -18.08
CA PRO A 124 0.88 -6.08 -16.80
C PRO A 124 0.53 -7.07 -15.70
N ALA A 125 1.51 -7.35 -14.83
CA ALA A 125 1.25 -8.19 -13.68
C ALA A 125 0.20 -7.50 -12.79
N THR A 126 -0.80 -8.25 -12.32
CA THR A 126 -1.87 -7.69 -11.49
C THR A 126 -1.30 -7.24 -10.14
N PRO A 127 -1.31 -5.94 -9.81
CA PRO A 127 -0.81 -5.48 -8.52
C PRO A 127 -1.76 -5.89 -7.40
N ALA A 128 -1.20 -6.24 -6.25
CA ALA A 128 -1.94 -6.38 -5.00
C ALA A 128 -2.00 -5.05 -4.23
N PHE A 129 -0.97 -4.24 -4.36
CA PHE A 129 -0.88 -2.89 -3.81
C PHE A 129 -0.51 -1.91 -4.91
N CYS A 130 -1.04 -0.69 -4.81
CA CYS A 130 -0.68 0.41 -5.67
C CYS A 130 -0.30 1.63 -4.84
N THR A 131 0.48 2.53 -5.43
CA THR A 131 0.97 3.73 -4.76
C THR A 131 0.72 4.96 -5.60
N HIS A 132 0.18 6.00 -4.97
CA HIS A 132 0.14 7.35 -5.52
C HIS A 132 1.02 8.24 -4.66
N ILE A 133 1.61 9.24 -5.29
CA ILE A 133 2.43 10.23 -4.62
C ILE A 133 1.84 11.62 -4.86
N ARG A 134 2.09 12.53 -3.93
CA ARG A 134 1.79 13.95 -4.08
C ARG A 134 3.03 14.72 -3.67
N LEU A 135 3.48 15.59 -4.56
CA LEU A 135 4.62 16.46 -4.34
C LEU A 135 4.11 17.89 -4.21
N SER A 136 4.68 18.64 -3.29
CA SER A 136 4.34 20.06 -3.14
C SER A 136 5.55 20.87 -2.73
N TRP A 137 5.69 22.05 -3.34
CA TRP A 137 6.72 23.00 -2.96
C TRP A 137 6.43 23.60 -1.58
N LEU A 138 7.34 23.40 -0.64
CA LEU A 138 7.38 24.16 0.61
C LEU A 138 8.25 25.42 0.47
N ASN A 139 9.33 25.33 -0.31
CA ASN A 139 10.16 26.48 -0.68
C ASN A 139 10.67 26.30 -2.10
N ARG A 140 10.40 27.23 -2.99
CA ARG A 140 10.81 27.11 -4.39
C ARG A 140 12.24 27.60 -4.58
N ASP A 141 13.01 26.84 -5.35
CA ASP A 141 14.42 27.07 -5.68
C ASP A 141 14.71 28.43 -6.34
N ASN A 142 13.74 29.02 -7.05
CA ASN A 142 13.90 30.25 -7.82
C ASN A 142 13.36 31.53 -7.13
N GLN A 143 13.01 31.48 -5.83
CA GLN A 143 12.42 32.63 -5.11
C GLN A 143 13.40 33.42 -4.22
N GLY A 144 14.70 33.36 -4.51
CA GLY A 144 15.72 34.16 -3.80
C GLY A 144 16.13 33.63 -2.42
N ALA A 145 15.65 32.44 -2.05
CA ALA A 145 16.19 31.68 -0.93
C ALA A 145 17.51 31.01 -1.34
N VAL A 146 18.55 31.11 -0.49
CA VAL A 146 19.84 30.48 -0.76
C VAL A 146 19.73 28.96 -0.54
N GLY A 147 19.79 28.18 -1.62
CA GLY A 147 19.88 26.72 -1.59
C GLY A 147 18.91 26.03 -2.54
N ASN A 148 19.06 24.71 -2.64
CA ASN A 148 18.14 23.83 -3.34
C ASN A 148 16.80 23.94 -2.60
N GLY A 149 15.69 24.11 -3.33
CA GLY A 149 14.38 24.31 -2.73
C GLY A 149 13.97 23.16 -1.80
N LEU A 150 12.76 23.23 -1.25
CA LEU A 150 12.23 22.20 -0.38
C LEU A 150 10.90 21.69 -0.93
N ILE A 151 10.86 20.39 -1.22
CA ILE A 151 9.69 19.67 -1.69
C ILE A 151 9.22 18.77 -0.54
N ARG A 152 7.92 18.83 -0.24
CA ARG A 152 7.25 17.84 0.61
C ARG A 152 6.77 16.70 -0.25
N ALA A 153 7.07 15.48 0.17
CA ALA A 153 6.58 14.27 -0.47
C ALA A 153 5.55 13.57 0.43
N GLU A 154 4.39 13.27 -0.15
CA GLU A 154 3.37 12.44 0.47
C GLU A 154 3.15 11.19 -0.37
N VAL A 155 3.19 10.03 0.26
CA VAL A 155 3.02 8.72 -0.35
C VAL A 155 1.75 8.08 0.21
N ARG A 156 0.90 7.61 -0.67
CA ARG A 156 -0.31 6.87 -0.36
C ARG A 156 -0.23 5.48 -0.96
N VAL A 157 -0.21 4.45 -0.11
CA VAL A 157 -0.28 3.05 -0.51
C VAL A 157 -1.69 2.54 -0.28
N PHE A 158 -2.25 1.84 -1.27
CA PHE A 158 -3.61 1.34 -1.19
C PHE A 158 -3.78 -0.03 -1.81
N TRP A 159 -4.77 -0.76 -1.31
CA TRP A 159 -5.16 -2.09 -1.79
C TRP A 159 -6.66 -2.31 -1.62
N GLN A 160 -7.21 -3.24 -2.40
CA GLN A 160 -8.63 -3.56 -2.36
C GLN A 160 -9.05 -4.22 -1.05
N ARG A 161 -10.25 -3.89 -0.57
CA ARG A 161 -10.91 -4.60 0.53
C ARG A 161 -11.45 -5.94 0.03
N GLU A 162 -11.36 -6.97 0.88
CA GLU A 162 -11.93 -8.29 0.57
C GLU A 162 -13.45 -8.15 0.32
N GLY A 163 -13.94 -8.64 -0.82
CA GLY A 163 -15.35 -8.63 -1.18
C GLY A 163 -15.90 -7.33 -1.78
N ASN A 164 -15.14 -6.23 -1.72
CA ASN A 164 -15.53 -4.91 -2.24
C ASN A 164 -14.63 -4.43 -3.40
N GLY A 165 -13.93 -5.35 -4.07
CA GLY A 165 -13.10 -5.01 -5.22
C GLY A 165 -13.93 -4.52 -6.41
N GLY A 166 -13.63 -3.34 -6.92
CA GLY A 166 -14.26 -2.74 -8.10
C GLY A 166 -13.26 -1.95 -8.95
N ALA A 167 -13.65 -1.67 -10.19
CA ALA A 167 -12.99 -0.67 -11.01
C ALA A 167 -13.41 0.72 -10.53
N VAL A 168 -12.47 1.65 -10.46
CA VAL A 168 -12.76 3.09 -10.30
C VAL A 168 -12.63 3.69 -11.68
N ASP A 169 -13.62 4.48 -12.09
CA ASP A 169 -13.68 5.08 -13.42
C ASP A 169 -13.57 4.06 -14.57
N GLN A 170 -14.14 2.87 -14.38
CA GLN A 170 -14.07 1.73 -15.32
C GLN A 170 -12.64 1.18 -15.55
N ASN A 171 -11.65 1.65 -14.79
CA ASN A 171 -10.26 1.25 -14.90
C ASN A 171 -9.84 0.35 -13.73
N ALA A 172 -8.86 -0.52 -13.99
CA ALA A 172 -8.22 -1.29 -12.93
C ALA A 172 -7.53 -0.33 -11.96
N PHE A 173 -7.65 -0.54 -10.65
CA PHE A 173 -7.26 0.43 -9.61
C PHE A 173 -5.81 0.96 -9.63
N CYS A 174 -4.91 0.30 -10.35
CA CYS A 174 -3.51 0.71 -10.51
C CYS A 174 -3.13 1.02 -11.96
N SER A 175 -4.13 1.24 -12.82
CA SER A 175 -3.95 1.64 -14.22
C SER A 175 -3.56 3.11 -14.31
N VAL A 176 -2.77 3.45 -15.33
CA VAL A 176 -2.45 4.84 -15.75
C VAL A 176 -3.70 5.70 -15.94
N ALA A 177 -4.83 5.11 -16.34
CA ALA A 177 -6.06 5.82 -16.63
C ALA A 177 -6.97 6.03 -15.40
N THR A 178 -6.57 5.52 -14.23
CA THR A 178 -7.36 5.67 -13.00
C THR A 178 -7.09 7.03 -12.39
N ASP A 179 -8.14 7.83 -12.17
CA ASP A 179 -7.99 9.12 -11.51
C ASP A 179 -7.62 8.93 -10.02
N PRO A 180 -6.43 9.41 -9.58
CA PRO A 180 -6.01 9.33 -8.19
C PRO A 180 -6.93 10.04 -7.20
N VAL A 181 -7.60 11.11 -7.64
CA VAL A 181 -8.50 11.93 -6.82
C VAL A 181 -9.82 11.21 -6.61
N GLU A 182 -10.43 10.69 -7.68
CA GLU A 182 -11.66 9.88 -7.57
C GLU A 182 -11.45 8.63 -6.74
N LEU A 183 -10.31 7.93 -6.90
CA LEU A 183 -9.99 6.76 -6.09
C LEU A 183 -9.93 7.09 -4.59
N GLY A 184 -9.47 8.29 -4.24
CA GLY A 184 -9.44 8.78 -2.85
C GLY A 184 -10.82 8.96 -2.21
N LYS A 185 -11.89 9.04 -3.01
CA LYS A 185 -13.28 9.20 -2.53
C LYS A 185 -13.96 7.88 -2.16
N HIS A 186 -13.27 6.74 -2.36
CA HIS A 186 -13.82 5.40 -2.14
C HIS A 186 -13.16 4.61 -0.98
N PRO A 187 -13.17 5.12 0.28
CA PRO A 187 -12.61 4.41 1.44
C PRO A 187 -13.33 3.10 1.80
N GLU A 188 -14.53 2.88 1.26
CA GLU A 188 -15.32 1.67 1.38
C GLU A 188 -14.84 0.51 0.48
N LEU A 189 -14.13 0.84 -0.60
CA LEU A 189 -13.59 -0.12 -1.57
C LEU A 189 -12.12 -0.45 -1.29
N TYR A 190 -11.37 0.52 -0.75
CA TYR A 190 -9.92 0.39 -0.55
C TYR A 190 -9.51 0.62 0.90
N HIS A 191 -8.37 0.04 1.25
CA HIS A 191 -7.59 0.42 2.42
C HIS A 191 -6.48 1.38 1.99
N PHE A 192 -6.17 2.34 2.84
CA PHE A 192 -5.16 3.35 2.59
C PHE A 192 -4.17 3.43 3.76
N VAL A 193 -2.90 3.61 3.41
CA VAL A 193 -1.81 3.99 4.29
C VAL A 193 -1.17 5.24 3.72
N TYR A 194 -0.96 6.24 4.56
CA TYR A 194 -0.34 7.50 4.20
C TYR A 194 0.98 7.66 4.94
N GLN A 195 2.00 8.12 4.24
CA GLN A 195 3.28 8.50 4.81
C GLN A 195 3.73 9.81 4.18
N ALA A 196 4.31 10.71 4.97
CA ALA A 196 4.77 12.00 4.49
C ALA A 196 6.14 12.34 5.09
N SER A 197 6.99 13.05 4.34
CA SER A 197 8.21 13.72 4.84
C SER A 197 8.24 15.16 4.38
#